data_AF-A0A1T3NYT4-F1
#
_entry.id   AF-A0A1T3NYT4-F1
#
_cell.length_a   1.000
_cell.length_b   1.000
_cell.length_c   1.000
_cell.angle_alpha   90.00
_cell.angle_beta   90.00
_cell.angle_gamma   90.00
#
_symmetry.space_group_name_H-M   'P 1'
#
loop_
_entity.id
_entity.type
_entity.pdbx_description
1 polymer ?
#
loop_
_entity_poly.entity_id
_entity_poly.type
_entity_poly.pdbx_seq_one_letter_code
_entity_poly.pdbx_strand_id
1 'polypeptide(L)'
;MRTCTTCRQLLPLDAFHRDRSRPDQRGYYCRPCHNERMRAYRARVRATRPRPRPTRRPADDVDQAAVDRAVAGDPLADMTPAERRAAVHVLTVREGLSAEQVAELLRVVTRTVQRARTATGARPAACQGCLGSACRWHSRAAA
;
A
#
# COMPACT_ATOMS: atom_id res chain seq x y z
N MET A 1 2.71 15.45 -44.08
CA MET A 1 1.26 15.28 -43.81
C MET A 1 0.93 13.80 -43.75
N ARG A 2 -0.13 13.40 -43.04
CA ARG A 2 -0.61 12.01 -43.00
C ARG A 2 -2.12 11.99 -42.79
N THR A 3 -2.79 11.01 -43.37
CA THR A 3 -4.25 10.84 -43.23
C THR A 3 -4.56 9.91 -42.06
N CYS A 4 -5.44 10.33 -41.16
CA CYS A 4 -5.92 9.48 -40.07
C CYS A 4 -6.85 8.39 -40.62
N THR A 5 -6.62 7.12 -40.28
CA THR A 5 -7.46 6.00 -40.75
C THR A 5 -8.89 6.01 -40.19
N THR A 6 -9.13 6.69 -39.07
CA THR A 6 -10.46 6.78 -38.44
C THR A 6 -11.26 7.97 -38.95
N CYS A 7 -10.78 9.20 -38.77
CA CYS A 7 -11.50 10.41 -39.18
C CYS A 7 -11.23 10.84 -40.63
N ARG A 8 -10.30 10.18 -41.33
CA ARG A 8 -9.91 10.45 -42.74
C ARG A 8 -9.43 11.88 -43.04
N GLN A 9 -9.12 12.67 -42.01
CA GLN A 9 -8.56 14.01 -42.18
C GLN A 9 -7.05 13.95 -42.48
N LEU A 10 -6.60 14.81 -43.39
CA LEU A 10 -5.19 15.06 -43.68
C LEU A 10 -4.63 16.01 -42.62
N LEU A 11 -3.73 15.51 -41.77
CA LEU A 11 -3.21 16.23 -40.62
C LEU A 11 -1.67 16.28 -40.65
N PRO A 12 -1.06 17.27 -39.98
CA PRO A 12 0.40 17.31 -39.81
C PRO A 12 0.90 16.16 -38.93
N LEU A 13 2.19 15.79 -39.05
CA LEU A 13 2.76 14.58 -38.40
C LEU A 13 2.83 14.68 -36.86
N ASP A 14 2.80 15.89 -36.32
CA ASP A 14 2.73 16.21 -34.89
C ASP A 14 1.35 15.89 -34.27
N ALA A 15 0.30 15.86 -35.08
CA ALA A 15 -1.05 15.45 -34.66
C ALA A 15 -1.14 13.93 -34.38
N PHE A 16 -0.08 13.16 -34.66
CA PHE A 16 -0.01 11.70 -34.48
C PHE A 16 0.95 11.34 -33.33
N HIS A 17 0.63 10.27 -32.60
CA HIS A 17 1.52 9.75 -31.55
C HIS A 17 2.85 9.23 -32.14
N ARG A 18 3.92 9.32 -31.36
CA ARG A 18 5.21 8.72 -31.69
C ARG A 18 5.12 7.21 -31.50
N ASP A 19 5.48 6.44 -32.53
CA ASP A 19 5.51 4.99 -32.52
C ASP A 19 6.86 4.52 -33.07
N ARG A 20 7.81 4.22 -32.17
CA ARG A 20 9.18 3.82 -32.52
C ARG A 20 9.27 2.49 -33.26
N SER A 21 8.19 1.70 -33.29
CA SER A 21 8.16 0.44 -34.04
C SER A 21 8.04 0.63 -35.56
N ARG A 22 7.75 1.86 -36.02
CA ARG A 22 7.51 2.19 -37.42
C ARG A 22 8.69 2.97 -38.03
N PRO A 23 9.00 2.77 -39.32
CA PRO A 23 10.01 3.57 -40.02
C PRO A 23 9.75 5.08 -39.93
N ASP A 24 8.50 5.50 -40.10
CA ASP A 24 8.10 6.93 -40.01
C ASP A 24 8.01 7.46 -38.57
N GLN A 25 8.15 6.58 -37.58
CA GLN A 25 7.99 6.88 -36.15
C GLN A 25 6.64 7.51 -35.75
N ARG A 26 5.60 7.39 -36.60
CA ARG A 26 4.25 7.95 -36.35
C ARG A 26 3.17 6.88 -36.40
N GLY A 27 2.21 7.01 -35.49
CA GLY A 27 1.03 6.14 -35.45
C GLY A 27 0.07 6.37 -36.62
N TYR A 28 -0.89 5.45 -36.78
CA TYR A 28 -1.92 5.50 -37.83
C TYR A 28 -3.06 6.48 -37.55
N TYR A 29 -3.34 6.70 -36.27
CA TYR A 29 -4.47 7.49 -35.82
C TYR A 29 -3.97 8.85 -35.31
N CYS A 30 -4.73 9.90 -35.59
CA CYS A 30 -4.52 11.17 -34.91
C CYS A 30 -4.75 10.99 -33.40
N ARG A 31 -4.15 11.89 -32.61
CA ARG A 31 -4.25 11.89 -31.13
C ARG A 31 -5.70 11.78 -30.62
N PRO A 32 -6.69 12.54 -31.16
CA PRO A 32 -8.09 12.41 -30.74
C PRO A 32 -8.65 11.00 -30.92
N CYS A 33 -8.56 10.44 -32.13
CA CYS A 33 -9.07 9.10 -32.43
C CYS A 33 -8.34 8.01 -31.64
N HIS A 34 -7.03 8.15 -31.43
CA HIS A 34 -6.26 7.25 -30.60
C HIS A 34 -6.76 7.28 -29.14
N ASN A 35 -6.96 8.46 -28.57
CA ASN A 35 -7.44 8.63 -27.20
C ASN A 35 -8.83 8.03 -26.99
N GLU A 36 -9.74 8.25 -27.93
CA GLU A 36 -11.09 7.67 -27.90
C GLU A 36 -11.03 6.14 -27.94
N ARG A 37 -10.24 5.58 -28.86
CA ARG A 37 -10.03 4.12 -28.95
C ARG A 37 -9.41 3.54 -27.68
N MET A 38 -8.44 4.23 -27.09
CA MET A 38 -7.83 3.80 -25.83
C MET A 38 -8.80 3.89 -24.65
N ARG A 39 -9.70 4.88 -24.63
CA ARG A 39 -10.79 4.95 -23.64
C ARG A 39 -11.73 3.75 -23.78
N ALA A 40 -12.20 3.45 -24.99
CA ALA A 40 -13.06 2.29 -25.25
C ALA A 40 -12.36 0.97 -24.90
N TYR A 41 -11.09 0.81 -25.27
CA TYR A 41 -10.28 -0.36 -24.91
C TYR A 41 -10.15 -0.51 -23.39
N ARG A 42 -9.81 0.57 -22.67
CA ARG A 42 -9.69 0.54 -21.20
C ARG A 42 -11.02 0.24 -20.53
N ALA A 43 -12.13 0.75 -21.05
CA ALA A 43 -13.47 0.43 -20.54
C ALA A 43 -13.77 -1.07 -20.72
N ARG A 44 -13.53 -1.62 -21.91
CA ARG A 44 -13.68 -3.05 -22.20
C ARG A 44 -12.80 -3.90 -21.30
N VAL A 45 -11.51 -3.59 -21.23
CA VAL A 45 -10.56 -4.33 -20.38
C VAL A 45 -10.99 -4.26 -18.91
N ARG A 46 -11.43 -3.12 -18.40
CA ARG A 46 -11.94 -3.03 -17.03
C ARG A 46 -13.19 -3.89 -16.81
N ALA A 47 -14.09 -3.96 -17.79
CA ALA A 47 -15.28 -4.79 -17.71
C ALA A 47 -14.97 -6.30 -17.79
N THR A 48 -13.96 -6.69 -18.56
CA THR A 48 -13.60 -8.10 -18.78
C THR A 48 -12.44 -8.58 -17.92
N ARG A 49 -11.75 -7.69 -17.19
CA ARG A 49 -10.61 -8.06 -16.36
C ARG A 49 -11.14 -8.98 -15.27
N PRO A 50 -10.71 -10.26 -15.22
CA PRO A 50 -11.10 -11.13 -14.13
C PRO A 50 -10.67 -10.46 -12.83
N ARG A 51 -11.53 -10.49 -11.81
CA ARG A 51 -11.14 -10.07 -10.47
C ARG A 51 -9.84 -10.82 -10.14
N PRO A 52 -8.83 -10.16 -9.57
CA PRO A 52 -7.65 -10.88 -9.10
C PRO A 52 -8.15 -12.03 -8.22
N ARG A 53 -7.60 -13.23 -8.45
CA ARG A 53 -7.94 -14.40 -7.65
C ARG A 53 -7.70 -14.00 -6.19
N PRO A 54 -8.70 -14.11 -5.29
CA PRO A 54 -8.45 -13.84 -3.88
C PRO A 54 -7.29 -14.74 -3.46
N THR A 55 -6.28 -14.14 -2.83
CA THR A 55 -5.27 -14.90 -2.10
C THR A 55 -6.01 -15.83 -1.12
N ARG A 56 -5.52 -17.06 -0.90
CA ARG A 56 -6.23 -18.06 -0.05
C ARG A 56 -6.61 -17.53 1.33
N ARG A 57 -5.91 -16.51 1.83
CA ARG A 57 -6.32 -15.70 2.99
C ARG A 57 -6.69 -14.28 2.54
N PRO A 58 -7.82 -13.73 2.97
CA PRO A 58 -8.11 -12.30 2.94
C PRO A 58 -6.94 -11.51 3.54
N ALA A 59 -6.60 -10.37 2.94
CA ALA A 59 -5.48 -9.54 3.41
C ALA A 59 -5.68 -8.99 4.84
N ASP A 60 -6.92 -9.02 5.33
CA ASP A 60 -7.32 -8.55 6.66
C ASP A 60 -7.56 -9.70 7.66
N ASP A 61 -7.45 -10.97 7.25
CA ASP A 61 -7.54 -12.10 8.16
C ASP A 61 -6.24 -12.22 8.97
N VAL A 62 -6.32 -11.78 10.23
CA VAL A 62 -5.26 -11.94 11.22
C VAL A 62 -5.21 -13.40 11.66
N ASP A 63 -4.12 -14.09 11.35
CA ASP A 63 -3.85 -15.41 11.91
C ASP A 63 -3.34 -15.24 13.34
N GLN A 64 -4.22 -15.54 14.29
CA GLN A 64 -3.93 -15.39 15.70
C GLN A 64 -2.74 -16.25 16.13
N ALA A 65 -2.53 -17.43 15.52
CA ALA A 65 -1.36 -18.26 15.83
C ALA A 65 -0.05 -17.65 15.33
N ALA A 66 -0.08 -16.85 14.25
CA ALA A 66 1.07 -16.04 13.84
C ALA A 66 1.33 -14.90 14.82
N VAL A 67 0.28 -14.24 15.31
CA VAL A 67 0.39 -13.19 16.33
C VAL A 67 0.97 -13.72 17.63
N ASP A 68 0.46 -14.86 18.12
CA ASP A 68 0.88 -15.44 19.40
C ASP A 68 2.36 -15.89 19.35
N ARG A 69 2.82 -16.47 18.24
CA ARG A 69 4.24 -16.79 18.02
C ARG A 69 5.13 -15.55 18.03
N ALA A 70 4.69 -14.47 17.38
CA ALA A 70 5.44 -13.21 17.39
C ALA A 70 5.50 -12.58 18.80
N VAL A 71 4.42 -12.69 19.57
CA VAL A 71 4.38 -12.27 20.99
C VAL A 71 5.33 -13.11 21.84
N ALA A 72 5.49 -14.40 21.51
CA ALA A 72 6.44 -15.29 22.17
C ALA A 72 7.92 -15.07 21.76
N GLY A 73 8.20 -14.17 20.80
CA GLY A 73 9.56 -13.80 20.38
C GLY A 73 10.06 -14.48 19.09
N ASP A 74 9.20 -15.18 18.35
CA ASP A 74 9.57 -15.70 17.03
C ASP A 74 9.69 -14.57 16.00
N PRO A 75 10.73 -14.58 15.15
CA PRO A 75 10.96 -13.53 14.17
C PRO A 75 9.88 -13.48 13.06
N LEU A 76 9.53 -12.24 12.71
CA LEU A 76 8.41 -11.77 11.88
C LEU A 76 8.48 -12.06 10.36
N ALA A 77 9.22 -13.07 9.90
CA ALA A 77 9.63 -13.20 8.49
C ALA A 77 8.47 -13.19 7.47
N ASP A 78 7.29 -13.71 7.83
CA ASP A 78 6.16 -13.89 6.90
C ASP A 78 4.84 -13.23 7.36
N MET A 79 4.87 -12.26 8.28
CA MET A 79 3.63 -11.60 8.73
C MET A 79 3.17 -10.47 7.80
N THR A 80 1.87 -10.48 7.55
CA THR A 80 1.11 -9.41 6.93
C THR A 80 1.13 -8.12 7.79
N PRO A 81 0.87 -6.95 7.17
CA PRO A 81 0.72 -5.70 7.92
C PRO A 81 -0.43 -5.72 8.95
N ALA A 82 -1.46 -6.54 8.76
CA ALA A 82 -2.57 -6.69 9.70
C ALA A 82 -2.12 -7.47 10.95
N GLU A 83 -1.46 -8.61 10.77
CA GLU A 83 -0.91 -9.42 11.88
C GLU A 83 0.12 -8.63 12.68
N ARG A 84 0.99 -7.85 12.01
CA ARG A 84 1.96 -7.00 12.70
C ARG A 84 1.27 -5.95 13.59
N ARG A 85 0.19 -5.34 13.09
CA ARG A 85 -0.62 -4.38 13.86
C ARG A 85 -1.26 -5.04 15.08
N ALA A 86 -1.76 -6.27 14.92
CA ALA A 86 -2.33 -7.05 16.01
C ALA A 86 -1.29 -7.42 17.07
N ALA A 87 -0.11 -7.92 16.69
CA ALA A 87 0.98 -8.23 17.63
C ALA A 87 1.44 -7.00 18.41
N VAL A 88 1.64 -5.86 17.73
CA VAL A 88 1.98 -4.59 18.39
C VAL A 88 0.88 -4.17 19.37
N HIS A 89 -0.40 -4.34 19.01
CA HIS A 89 -1.51 -4.01 19.90
C HIS A 89 -1.49 -4.88 21.16
N VAL A 90 -1.33 -6.20 21.03
CA VAL A 90 -1.25 -7.13 22.17
C VAL A 90 -0.12 -6.73 23.12
N LEU A 91 1.10 -6.60 22.60
CA LEU A 91 2.28 -6.25 23.41
C LEU A 91 2.17 -4.87 24.06
N THR A 92 1.49 -3.93 23.40
CA THR A 92 1.31 -2.57 23.91
C THR A 92 0.22 -2.49 24.97
N VAL A 93 -0.95 -3.07 24.69
CA VAL A 93 -2.17 -2.86 25.48
C VAL A 93 -2.29 -3.89 26.60
N ARG A 94 -2.00 -5.16 26.31
CA ARG A 94 -2.12 -6.27 27.28
C ARG A 94 -0.86 -6.38 28.14
N GLU A 95 0.32 -6.39 27.51
CA GLU A 95 1.60 -6.55 28.22
C GLU A 95 2.22 -5.22 28.70
N GLY A 96 1.73 -4.07 28.21
CA GLY A 96 2.18 -2.74 28.64
C GLY A 96 3.59 -2.34 28.16
N LEU A 97 4.15 -3.03 27.16
CA LEU A 97 5.54 -2.82 26.71
C LEU A 97 5.76 -1.50 25.96
N SER A 98 6.93 -0.90 26.17
CA SER A 98 7.39 0.32 25.50
C SER A 98 7.60 0.12 23.98
N ALA A 99 7.77 1.21 23.22
CA ALA A 99 8.01 1.09 21.77
C ALA A 99 9.31 0.34 21.44
N GLU A 100 10.32 0.51 22.29
CA GLU A 100 11.65 -0.08 22.15
C GLU A 100 11.62 -1.56 22.51
N GLN A 101 10.96 -1.91 23.62
CA GLN A 101 10.80 -3.30 24.03
C GLN A 101 10.02 -4.11 22.98
N VAL A 102 8.97 -3.53 22.41
CA VAL A 102 8.22 -4.17 21.32
C VAL A 102 9.08 -4.29 20.06
N ALA A 103 9.88 -3.27 19.73
CA ALA A 103 10.75 -3.28 18.57
C ALA A 103 11.81 -4.38 18.66
N GLU A 104 12.43 -4.53 19.83
CA GLU A 104 13.41 -5.58 20.12
C GLU A 104 12.78 -6.97 20.01
N LEU A 105 11.65 -7.18 20.69
CA LEU A 105 10.96 -8.47 20.70
C LEU A 105 10.53 -8.92 19.29
N LEU A 106 10.05 -7.97 18.49
CA LEU A 106 9.62 -8.20 17.12
C LEU A 106 10.76 -8.14 16.09
N ARG A 107 12.00 -7.83 16.51
CA ARG A 107 13.16 -7.61 15.63
C ARG A 107 12.87 -6.63 14.48
N VAL A 108 12.19 -5.53 14.80
CA VAL A 108 11.88 -4.44 13.85
C VAL A 108 12.35 -3.11 14.41
N VAL A 109 12.46 -2.10 13.55
CA VAL A 109 12.75 -0.74 14.01
C VAL A 109 11.57 -0.11 14.76
N THR A 110 11.86 0.74 15.74
CA THR A 110 10.87 1.47 16.57
C THR A 110 9.84 2.26 15.75
N ARG A 111 10.25 2.82 14.60
CA ARG A 111 9.35 3.52 13.67
C ARG A 111 8.21 2.62 13.16
N THR A 112 8.47 1.32 12.98
CA THR A 112 7.45 0.34 12.56
C THR A 112 6.39 0.15 13.64
N VAL A 113 6.82 0.06 14.90
CA VAL A 113 5.93 -0.05 16.07
C VAL A 113 5.08 1.21 16.21
N GLN A 114 5.68 2.40 16.11
CA GLN A 114 4.96 3.67 16.19
C GLN A 114 3.88 3.79 15.09
N ARG A 115 4.21 3.44 13.84
CA ARG A 115 3.23 3.43 12.74
C ARG A 115 2.06 2.48 13.02
N ALA A 116 2.36 1.28 13.54
CA ALA A 116 1.33 0.30 13.89
C ALA A 116 0.42 0.81 15.03
N ARG A 117 0.99 1.44 16.07
CA ARG A 117 0.22 2.07 17.16
C ARG A 117 -0.68 3.19 16.68
N THR A 118 -0.17 4.09 15.83
CA THR A 118 -0.99 5.16 15.25
C THR A 118 -2.14 4.60 14.42
N ALA A 119 -1.92 3.51 13.69
CA ALA A 119 -2.95 2.87 12.87
C ALA A 119 -4.04 2.15 13.69
N THR A 120 -3.72 1.63 14.87
CA THR A 120 -4.67 0.89 15.73
C THR A 120 -5.16 1.68 16.95
N GLY A 121 -4.63 2.88 17.18
CA GLY A 121 -4.86 3.63 18.41
C GLY A 121 -4.29 2.97 19.68
N ALA A 122 -3.40 1.98 19.54
CA ALA A 122 -2.88 1.21 20.67
C ALA A 122 -2.07 2.07 21.64
N ARG A 123 -2.55 2.13 22.88
CA ARG A 123 -1.89 2.79 24.03
C ARG A 123 -1.92 1.84 25.23
N PRO A 124 -0.83 1.76 26.01
CA PRO A 124 -0.80 0.93 27.21
C PRO A 124 -1.83 1.45 28.20
N ALA A 125 -2.35 0.58 29.07
CA ALA A 125 -3.37 0.94 30.07
C ALA A 125 -2.94 2.16 30.92
N ALA A 126 -1.65 2.25 31.27
CA ALA A 126 -1.06 3.38 31.97
C ALA A 126 -1.18 4.74 31.24
N CYS A 127 -1.50 4.74 29.94
CA CYS A 127 -1.64 5.93 29.09
C CYS A 127 -3.06 6.15 28.55
N GLN A 128 -4.03 5.25 28.81
CA GLN A 128 -5.38 5.34 28.25
C GLN A 128 -6.19 6.53 28.81
N GLY A 129 -5.78 7.12 29.94
CA GLY A 129 -6.36 8.33 30.53
C GLY A 129 -5.40 9.52 30.63
N CYS A 130 -4.26 9.50 29.94
CA CYS A 130 -3.26 10.55 30.09
C CYS A 130 -3.61 11.80 29.24
N LEU A 131 -3.65 12.99 29.87
CA LEU A 131 -4.10 14.25 29.26
C LEU A 131 -3.08 14.93 28.33
N GLY A 132 -1.90 14.36 28.08
CA GLY A 132 -0.95 14.95 27.12
C GLY A 132 0.52 14.81 27.47
N SER A 133 1.32 15.66 26.83
CA SER A 133 2.77 15.59 26.53
C SER A 133 3.76 15.32 27.68
N ALA A 134 3.30 15.25 28.93
CA ALA A 134 4.12 14.95 30.10
C ALA A 134 4.33 13.43 30.33
N CYS A 135 3.56 12.57 29.66
CA CYS A 135 3.76 11.13 29.76
C CYS A 135 5.06 10.72 29.06
N ARG A 136 5.88 9.89 29.72
CA ARG A 136 7.13 9.31 29.18
C ARG A 136 6.95 8.64 27.81
N TRP A 137 5.73 8.22 27.48
CA TRP A 137 5.33 7.65 26.20
C TRP A 137 5.09 8.66 25.06
N HIS A 138 4.74 9.91 25.40
CA HIS A 138 4.52 11.00 24.46
C HIS A 138 5.73 11.94 24.36
N SER A 139 6.50 12.08 25.43
CA SER A 139 7.79 12.76 25.39
C SER A 139 8.76 11.90 24.58
N ARG A 140 9.04 12.30 23.33
CA ARG A 140 10.24 11.81 22.63
C ARG A 140 11.41 12.03 23.60
N ALA A 141 12.09 10.97 24.00
CA ALA A 141 13.33 11.09 24.74
C ALA A 141 14.28 11.92 23.85
N ALA A 142 14.49 13.17 24.26
CA ALA A 142 15.60 13.97 23.78
C ALA A 142 16.82 13.49 24.54
N ALA A 143 17.64 12.69 23.88
CA ALA A 143 19.05 12.48 24.18
C ALA A 143 19.70 11.93 22.91
#